data_AF-A0A374ATL4-F1
#
_entry.id   AF-A0A374ATL4-F1
#
_cell.length_a   1.000
_cell.length_b   1.000
_cell.length_c   1.000
_cell.angle_alpha   90.00
_cell.angle_beta   90.00
_cell.angle_gamma   90.00
#
_symmetry.space_group_name_H-M   'P 1'
#
loop_
_entity.id
_entity.type
_entity.pdbx_description
1 polymer ?
#
loop_
_entity_poly.entity_id
_entity_poly.type
_entity_poly.pdbx_seq_one_letter_code
_entity_poly.pdbx_strand_id
1 'polypeptide(L)'
;MDQKQEYQFLKSTYQNLPTGVMQFQRDGDRLTLLHINDFGCRILGYKTASDYPFDFHSFIDKLPGNAYDEFIDALICLKDVGDHFPFTRPIYVGEKKS
;
A
#
# COMPACT_ATOMS: atom_id res chain seq x y z
N MET A 1 -8.25 12.71 16.76
CA MET A 1 -9.38 12.20 15.96
C MET A 1 -9.41 10.69 16.16
N ASP A 2 -10.58 10.07 16.35
CA ASP A 2 -10.67 8.61 16.47
C ASP A 2 -10.24 7.97 15.13
N GLN A 3 -9.40 6.92 15.15
CA GLN A 3 -8.89 6.23 13.95
C GLN A 3 -10.04 5.80 13.03
N LYS A 4 -11.19 5.43 13.61
CA LYS A 4 -12.39 5.08 12.85
C LYS A 4 -12.98 6.25 12.08
N GLN A 5 -12.94 7.45 12.66
CA GLN A 5 -13.43 8.68 12.03
C GLN A 5 -12.52 9.11 10.88
N GLU A 6 -11.21 9.01 11.09
CA GLU A 6 -10.21 9.27 10.06
C GLU A 6 -10.36 8.34 8.86
N TYR A 7 -10.52 7.05 9.11
CA TYR A 7 -10.79 6.05 8.07
C TYR A 7 -12.03 6.40 7.23
N GLN A 8 -13.15 6.76 7.88
CA GLN A 8 -14.38 7.09 7.15
C GLN A 8 -14.24 8.37 6.32
N PHE A 9 -13.53 9.38 6.84
CA PHE A 9 -13.25 10.61 6.12
C PHE A 9 -12.37 10.36 4.89
N LEU A 10 -11.29 9.60 5.03
CA LEU A 10 -10.38 9.30 3.92
C LEU A 10 -11.06 8.43 2.86
N LYS A 11 -11.87 7.46 3.29
CA LYS A 11 -12.70 6.67 2.39
C LYS A 11 -13.65 7.56 1.60
N SER A 12 -14.44 8.41 2.25
CA SER A 12 -15.40 9.28 1.53
C SER A 12 -14.71 10.26 0.58
N THR A 13 -13.51 10.74 0.94
CA THR A 13 -12.75 11.72 0.15
C THR A 13 -12.10 11.08 -1.07
N TYR A 14 -11.55 9.87 -0.94
CA TYR A 14 -10.65 9.29 -1.95
C TYR A 14 -11.22 8.09 -2.70
N GLN A 15 -12.39 7.57 -2.32
CA GLN A 15 -12.95 6.36 -2.95
C GLN A 15 -13.21 6.53 -4.45
N ASN A 16 -13.62 7.72 -4.88
CA ASN A 16 -14.03 7.98 -6.26
C ASN A 16 -12.91 8.54 -7.13
N LEU A 17 -11.69 8.67 -6.61
CA LEU A 17 -10.57 9.15 -7.41
C LEU A 17 -10.17 8.10 -8.46
N PRO A 18 -9.81 8.53 -9.69
CA PRO A 18 -9.30 7.64 -10.73
C PRO A 18 -7.81 7.28 -10.52
N THR A 19 -7.40 7.14 -9.26
CA THR A 19 -6.03 6.75 -8.86
C THR A 19 -6.07 5.89 -7.60
N GLY A 20 -5.06 5.04 -7.43
CA GLY A 20 -4.88 4.27 -6.21
C GLY A 20 -4.42 5.17 -5.07
N VAL A 21 -5.13 5.13 -3.96
CA VAL A 21 -4.76 5.87 -2.74
C VAL A 21 -4.49 4.86 -1.64
N MET A 22 -3.29 4.91 -1.08
CA MET A 22 -2.86 4.07 0.04
C MET A 22 -2.41 4.95 1.20
N GLN A 23 -2.81 4.57 2.41
CA GLN A 23 -2.37 5.21 3.64
C GLN A 23 -1.61 4.19 4.48
N PHE A 24 -0.44 4.58 4.97
CA PHE A 24 0.39 3.76 5.84
C PHE A 24 0.55 4.41 7.20
N GLN A 25 0.53 3.60 8.25
CA GLN A 25 1.06 3.94 9.56
C GLN A 25 2.48 3.43 9.67
N ARG A 26 3.40 4.30 10.07
CA ARG A 26 4.77 3.92 10.38
C ARG A 26 4.93 3.71 11.88
N ASP A 27 5.56 2.60 12.24
CA ASP A 27 6.02 2.30 13.60
C ASP A 27 7.45 1.76 13.52
N GLY A 28 8.43 2.61 13.83
CA GLY A 28 9.85 2.33 13.58
C GLY A 28 10.12 2.06 12.08
N ASP A 29 10.66 0.89 11.76
CA ASP A 29 10.95 0.45 10.39
C ASP A 29 9.80 -0.36 9.75
N ARG A 30 8.68 -0.47 10.46
CA ARG A 30 7.49 -1.17 9.98
C ARG A 30 6.50 -0.18 9.37
N LEU A 31 6.11 -0.43 8.11
CA LEU A 31 4.92 0.18 7.51
C LEU A 31 3.74 -0.77 7.61
N THR A 32 2.68 -0.31 8.24
CA THR A 32 1.38 -0.98 8.29
C THR A 32 0.43 -0.24 7.36
N LEU A 33 -0.15 -0.92 6.38
CA LEU A 33 -1.19 -0.33 5.56
C LEU A 33 -2.46 -0.14 6.41
N LEU A 34 -2.96 1.09 6.47
CA LEU A 34 -4.22 1.42 7.15
C LEU A 34 -5.41 1.39 6.18
N HIS A 35 -5.23 1.92 4.97
CA HIS A 35 -6.31 2.10 4.03
C HIS A 35 -5.81 2.01 2.59
N ILE A 36 -6.62 1.39 1.73
CA ILE A 36 -6.50 1.46 0.28
C ILE A 36 -7.89 1.66 -0.32
N ASN A 37 -8.02 2.53 -1.34
CA ASN A 37 -9.29 2.68 -2.05
C ASN A 37 -9.53 1.54 -3.07
N ASP A 38 -10.78 1.39 -3.54
CA ASP A 38 -11.13 0.31 -4.47
C ASP A 38 -10.34 0.39 -5.79
N PHE A 39 -10.03 1.60 -6.26
CA PHE A 39 -9.26 1.77 -7.49
C PHE A 39 -7.84 1.20 -7.33
N GLY A 40 -7.16 1.49 -6.22
CA GLY A 40 -5.86 0.92 -5.89
C GLY A 40 -5.89 -0.60 -5.81
N CYS A 41 -6.94 -1.17 -5.20
CA CYS A 41 -7.13 -2.62 -5.16
C CYS A 41 -7.21 -3.23 -6.56
N ARG A 42 -7.99 -2.60 -7.46
CA ARG A 42 -8.15 -3.06 -8.84
C ARG A 42 -6.85 -3.01 -9.64
N ILE A 43 -6.06 -1.93 -9.52
CA ILE A 43 -4.75 -1.82 -10.17
C ILE A 43 -3.86 -3.00 -9.74
N LEU A 44 -3.92 -3.35 -8.46
CA LEU A 44 -3.11 -4.41 -7.87
C LEU A 44 -3.70 -5.83 -8.06
N GLY A 45 -4.83 -5.96 -8.75
CA GLY A 45 -5.46 -7.26 -9.05
C GLY A 45 -6.31 -7.84 -7.91
N TYR A 46 -6.64 -7.04 -6.89
CA TYR A 46 -7.52 -7.44 -5.79
C TYR A 46 -8.98 -7.10 -6.09
N LYS A 47 -9.89 -7.96 -5.63
CA LYS A 47 -11.33 -7.76 -5.82
C LYS A 47 -11.89 -6.75 -4.81
N THR A 48 -11.40 -6.78 -3.57
CA THR A 48 -11.88 -5.91 -2.49
C THR A 48 -10.75 -5.39 -1.61
N ALA A 49 -10.97 -4.25 -0.95
CA ALA A 49 -10.02 -3.67 0.00
C ALA A 49 -9.75 -4.54 1.25
N SER A 50 -10.64 -5.48 1.56
CA SER A 50 -10.43 -6.46 2.63
C SER A 50 -9.41 -7.55 2.28
N ASP A 51 -9.15 -7.80 1.00
CA ASP A 51 -8.22 -8.84 0.55
C ASP A 51 -6.75 -8.40 0.66
N TYR A 52 -6.51 -7.09 0.73
CA TYR A 52 -5.20 -6.50 0.54
C TYR A 52 -4.31 -6.41 1.81
N PRO A 53 -4.82 -6.11 3.02
CA PRO A 53 -3.96 -5.93 4.20
C PRO A 53 -3.12 -7.17 4.55
N PHE A 54 -3.66 -8.37 4.31
CA PHE A 54 -2.95 -9.63 4.58
C PHE A 54 -1.86 -9.92 3.53
N ASP A 55 -2.11 -9.50 2.30
CA ASP A 55 -1.22 -9.71 1.16
C ASP A 55 -0.15 -8.63 1.01
N PHE A 56 -0.38 -7.42 1.51
CA PHE A 56 0.61 -6.34 1.47
C PHE A 56 1.87 -6.73 2.24
N HIS A 57 1.73 -7.19 3.49
CA HIS A 57 2.86 -7.69 4.27
C HIS A 57 3.52 -8.91 3.60
N SER A 58 2.71 -9.84 3.08
CA SER A 58 3.21 -11.01 2.35
C SER A 58 3.96 -10.65 1.06
N PHE A 59 3.63 -9.54 0.41
CA PHE A 59 4.31 -9.02 -0.77
C PHE A 59 5.63 -8.35 -0.39
N ILE A 60 5.57 -7.49 0.63
CA ILE A 60 6.72 -6.77 1.18
C ILE A 60 7.81 -7.76 1.64
N ASP A 61 7.44 -8.79 2.40
CA ASP A 61 8.36 -9.82 2.91
C ASP A 61 9.01 -10.66 1.80
N LYS A 62 8.47 -10.60 0.57
CA LYS A 62 8.95 -11.35 -0.61
C LYS A 62 9.72 -10.48 -1.60
N LEU A 63 9.90 -9.19 -1.32
CA LEU A 63 10.76 -8.35 -2.14
C LEU A 63 12.21 -8.85 -2.03
N PRO A 64 12.91 -9.08 -3.16
CA PRO A 64 14.27 -9.62 -3.11
C PRO A 64 15.27 -8.57 -2.62
N GLY A 65 16.22 -8.99 -1.77
CA GLY A 65 17.34 -8.15 -1.34
C GLY A 65 16.90 -6.96 -0.49
N ASN A 66 17.46 -5.79 -0.78
CA ASN A 66 17.18 -4.51 -0.11
C ASN A 66 15.99 -3.74 -0.73
N ALA A 67 15.21 -4.34 -1.64
CA ALA A 67 14.13 -3.65 -2.34
C ALA A 67 13.00 -3.17 -1.40
N TYR A 68 12.82 -3.81 -0.24
CA TYR A 68 11.94 -3.27 0.80
C TYR A 68 12.54 -2.01 1.42
N ASP A 69 13.81 -2.05 1.81
CA ASP A 69 14.50 -0.89 2.40
C ASP A 69 14.55 0.28 1.42
N GLU A 70 14.78 0.04 0.13
CA GLU A 70 14.71 1.07 -0.92
C GLU A 70 13.30 1.65 -1.09
N PHE A 71 12.26 0.81 -0.99
CA PHE A 71 10.87 1.26 -1.01
C PHE A 71 10.52 2.09 0.24
N ILE A 72 11.00 1.67 1.41
CA ILE A 72 10.86 2.41 2.66
C ILE A 72 11.61 3.75 2.58
N ASP A 73 12.87 3.76 2.14
CA ASP A 73 13.68 4.96 1.98
C ASP A 73 13.04 5.94 0.99
N ALA A 74 12.51 5.44 -0.14
CA ALA A 74 11.76 6.25 -1.09
C ALA A 74 10.53 6.88 -0.43
N LEU A 75 9.73 6.09 0.31
CA LEU A 75 8.57 6.59 1.05
C LEU A 75 8.96 7.58 2.18
N ILE A 76 10.12 7.41 2.79
CA ILE A 76 10.65 8.33 3.81
C ILE A 76 10.99 9.69 3.18
N CYS A 77 11.63 9.69 2.01
CA CYS A 77 11.95 10.91 1.27
C CYS A 77 10.68 11.70 0.87
N LEU A 78 9.53 11.04 0.70
CA LEU A 78 8.24 11.70 0.41
C LEU A 78 7.66 12.47 1.61
N LYS A 79 8.18 12.29 2.83
CA LYS A 79 7.62 12.87 4.05
C LYS A 79 7.75 14.39 4.10
N ASP A 80 8.80 14.94 3.47
CA ASP A 80 9.14 16.36 3.55
C ASP A 80 8.79 17.15 2.28
N VAL A 81 8.74 16.48 1.12
CA VAL A 81 8.37 17.07 -0.16
C VAL A 81 7.48 16.08 -0.89
N GLY A 82 6.31 16.52 -1.35
CA GLY A 82 5.51 15.70 -2.25
C GLY A 82 6.35 15.37 -3.48
N ASP A 83 6.67 14.10 -3.66
CA ASP A 83 7.54 13.62 -4.74
C ASP A 83 6.97 12.36 -5.38
N HIS A 84 7.59 11.92 -6.46
CA HIS A 84 7.13 10.87 -7.35
C HIS A 84 8.32 9.97 -7.69
N PHE A 85 8.12 8.67 -7.54
CA PHE A 85 9.09 7.69 -7.99
C PHE A 85 8.39 6.60 -8.80
N PRO A 86 8.99 6.16 -9.93
CA PRO A 86 8.46 5.03 -10.66
C PRO A 86 8.65 3.75 -9.84
N PHE A 87 7.58 2.98 -9.67
CA PHE A 87 7.62 1.68 -9.00
C PHE A 87 7.05 0.61 -9.92
N THR A 88 7.82 -0.44 -10.15
CA THR A 88 7.32 -1.64 -10.85
C THR A 88 7.05 -2.70 -9.80
N ARG A 89 5.77 -3.05 -9.61
CA ARG A 89 5.42 -4.18 -8.76
C ARG A 89 5.98 -5.46 -9.40
N PRO A 90 6.87 -6.22 -8.73
CA PRO A 90 7.29 -7.51 -9.25
C PRO A 90 6.08 -8.43 -9.39
N ILE A 91 5.97 -9.09 -10.55
CA ILE A 91 4.88 -10.02 -10.84
C ILE A 91 5.06 -11.25 -9.94
N TYR A 92 4.23 -11.35 -8.90
CA TYR A 92 4.14 -12.58 -8.14
C TYR A 92 3.33 -13.59 -8.95
N VAL A 93 4.03 -14.47 -9.68
CA VAL A 93 3.44 -15.71 -10.17
C VAL A 93 3.29 -16.60 -8.96
N GLY A 94 2.17 -16.48 -8.24
CA GLY A 94 1.90 -17.35 -7.12
C GLY A 94 2.05 -18.79 -7.58
N GLU A 95 2.90 -19.55 -6.91
CA GLU A 95 2.87 -21.00 -7.04
C GLU A 95 1.41 -21.40 -6.79
N LYS A 96 0.75 -21.89 -7.84
CA LYS A 96 -0.52 -22.58 -7.69
C LYS A 96 -0.25 -23.64 -6.64
N LYS A 97 -0.87 -23.52 -5.46
CA LYS A 97 -0.98 -24.66 -4.55
C LYS A 97 -1.64 -25.78 -5.35
N SER A 98 -0.87 -26.82 -5.67
CA SER A 98 -1.38 -28.12 -6.11
C SER A 98 -2.20 -28.76 -5.01
#